data_AF-A0A8S2RLT0-F1
#
_entry.id   AF-A0A8S2RLT0-F1
#
_cell.length_a   1.000
_cell.length_b   1.000
_cell.length_c   1.000
_cell.angle_alpha   90.00
_cell.angle_beta   90.00
_cell.angle_gamma   90.00
#
_symmetry.space_group_name_H-M   'P 1'
#
loop_
_entity.id
_entity.type
_entity.pdbx_description
1 polymer ?
#
loop_
_entity_poly.entity_id
_entity_poly.type
_entity_poly.pdbx_seq_one_letter_code
_entity_poly.pdbx_strand_id
1 'polypeptide(L)'
;MSALRARYLGGCSAINGTLIIRGAKADYDRIATLGNPGWSWEDILPYFKASETFHPAEWHQSDLTVHGTSGPLHTAPHDPVPISEKVLDSFIDSGFEYKPD
;
A
#
# COMPACT_ATOMS: atom_id res chain seq x y z
N MET A 1 23.96 -10.75 12.22
CA MET A 1 23.47 -10.68 10.83
C MET A 1 23.32 -9.21 10.47
N SER A 2 23.96 -8.74 9.39
CA SER A 2 23.62 -7.42 8.85
C SER A 2 22.32 -7.54 8.05
N ALA A 3 21.42 -6.57 8.19
CA ALA A 3 20.25 -6.48 7.33
C ALA A 3 20.69 -6.17 5.89
N LEU A 4 20.10 -6.84 4.89
CA LEU A 4 20.37 -6.57 3.49
C LEU A 4 19.93 -5.14 3.13
N ARG A 5 20.82 -4.38 2.48
CA ARG A 5 20.53 -3.05 1.92
C ARG A 5 21.16 -2.94 0.54
N ALA A 6 20.36 -2.49 -0.42
CA ALA A 6 20.85 -2.27 -1.77
C ALA A 6 21.79 -1.07 -1.83
N ARG A 7 22.80 -1.16 -2.71
CA ARG A 7 23.75 -0.08 -3.00
C ARG A 7 23.85 0.13 -4.52
N TYR A 8 22.75 0.62 -5.10
CA TYR A 8 22.59 0.92 -6.51
C TYR A 8 21.60 2.08 -6.68
N LEU A 9 21.49 2.66 -7.89
CA LEU A 9 20.47 3.67 -8.17
C LEU A 9 19.06 3.08 -7.90
N GLY A 10 18.22 3.83 -7.20
CA GLY A 10 16.93 3.33 -6.67
C GLY A 10 17.03 2.72 -5.26
N GLY A 11 18.23 2.40 -4.78
CA GLY A 11 18.40 1.84 -3.44
C GLY A 11 17.59 0.56 -3.26
N CYS A 12 16.96 0.39 -2.09
CA CYS A 12 16.24 -0.85 -1.78
C CYS A 12 15.02 -1.09 -2.68
N SER A 13 14.44 -0.08 -3.32
CA SER A 13 13.31 -0.29 -4.24
C SER A 13 13.71 -1.06 -5.50
N ALA A 14 14.99 -1.06 -5.87
CA ALA A 14 15.49 -1.80 -7.03
C ALA A 14 15.54 -3.33 -6.80
N ILE A 15 15.42 -3.80 -5.55
CA ILE A 15 15.52 -5.22 -5.18
C ILE A 15 14.45 -5.67 -4.17
N ASN A 16 13.44 -4.84 -3.89
CA ASN A 16 12.39 -5.19 -2.92
C ASN A 16 11.37 -6.16 -3.58
N GLY A 17 10.41 -6.62 -2.78
CA GLY A 17 9.33 -7.51 -3.25
C GLY A 17 8.20 -6.79 -4.00
N THR A 18 8.43 -5.56 -4.48
CA THR A 18 7.46 -4.74 -5.24
C THR A 18 6.09 -4.55 -4.60
N LEU A 19 5.97 -4.79 -3.29
CA LEU A 19 4.73 -4.58 -2.53
C LEU A 19 4.50 -3.08 -2.31
N ILE A 20 3.33 -2.60 -2.69
CA ILE A 20 2.85 -1.26 -2.40
C ILE A 20 1.76 -1.38 -1.34
N ILE A 21 2.10 -1.09 -0.09
CA ILE A 21 1.19 -1.14 1.06
C ILE A 21 1.41 0.14 1.86
N ARG A 22 0.31 0.84 2.22
CA ARG A 22 0.35 2.05 3.06
C ARG A 22 0.12 1.69 4.53
N GLY A 23 0.48 2.60 5.43
CA GLY A 23 0.09 2.49 6.84
C GLY A 23 -1.42 2.68 7.02
N ALA A 24 -1.95 2.30 8.18
CA ALA A 24 -3.33 2.60 8.51
C ALA A 24 -3.50 4.09 8.85
N LYS A 25 -4.69 4.66 8.62
CA LYS A 25 -5.03 6.05 9.01
C LYS A 25 -4.59 6.38 10.44
N ALA A 26 -4.84 5.46 11.38
CA ALA A 26 -4.51 5.60 12.79
C ALA A 26 -2.99 5.76 13.04
N ASP A 27 -2.13 5.19 12.19
CA ASP A 27 -0.67 5.34 12.33
C ASP A 27 -0.23 6.78 12.07
N TYR A 28 -0.78 7.41 11.04
CA TYR A 28 -0.51 8.81 10.67
C TYR A 28 -1.12 9.78 11.68
N ASP A 29 -2.39 9.56 12.05
CA ASP A 29 -3.05 10.38 13.07
C ASP A 29 -2.29 10.33 14.40
N ARG A 30 -1.78 9.15 14.79
CA ARG A 30 -0.93 9.01 15.97
C ARG A 30 0.36 9.83 15.84
N ILE A 31 1.03 9.83 14.68
CA ILE A 31 2.22 10.66 14.45
C ILE A 31 1.89 12.14 14.67
N ALA A 32 0.75 12.61 14.15
CA ALA A 32 0.31 13.99 14.37
C ALA A 32 0.10 14.31 15.86
N THR A 33 -0.54 13.41 16.62
CA THR A 33 -0.74 13.59 18.07
C THR A 33 0.55 13.63 18.89
N LEU A 34 1.65 13.09 18.37
CA LEU A 34 2.97 13.14 19.00
C LEU A 34 3.69 14.49 18.80
N GLY A 35 2.96 15.54 18.40
CA GLY A 35 3.49 16.89 18.21
C GLY A 35 4.01 17.17 16.80
N ASN A 36 3.58 16.38 15.79
CA ASN A 36 4.01 16.53 14.40
C ASN A 36 2.83 16.98 13.52
N PRO A 37 2.38 18.25 13.60
CA PRO A 37 1.28 18.73 12.77
C PRO A 37 1.62 18.58 11.27
N GLY A 38 0.61 18.32 10.44
CA GLY A 38 0.81 18.04 9.01
C GLY A 38 1.13 16.58 8.67
N TRP A 39 1.14 15.68 9.66
CA TRP A 39 1.38 14.24 9.48
C TRP A 39 0.13 13.38 9.72
N SER A 40 -1.06 13.99 9.84
CA SER A 40 -2.31 13.20 9.92
C SER A 40 -2.58 12.50 8.59
N TRP A 41 -3.49 11.52 8.59
CA TRP A 41 -3.87 10.86 7.34
C TRP A 41 -4.39 11.84 6.29
N GLU A 42 -5.19 12.81 6.73
CA GLU A 42 -5.79 13.81 5.86
C GLU A 42 -4.72 14.73 5.23
N ASP A 43 -3.67 15.06 6.00
CA ASP A 43 -2.57 15.90 5.53
C ASP A 43 -1.67 15.15 4.53
N ILE A 44 -1.43 13.85 4.74
CA ILE A 44 -0.47 13.08 3.94
C ILE A 44 -1.09 12.44 2.69
N LEU A 45 -2.40 12.14 2.70
CA LEU A 45 -3.09 11.48 1.58
C LEU A 45 -2.89 12.20 0.23
N PRO A 46 -2.93 13.54 0.13
CA PRO A 46 -2.62 14.24 -1.12
C PRO A 46 -1.23 13.91 -1.68
N TYR A 47 -0.23 13.68 -0.82
CA TYR A 47 1.13 13.32 -1.25
C TYR A 47 1.22 11.88 -1.73
N PHE A 48 0.50 10.96 -1.09
CA PHE A 48 0.37 9.59 -1.62
C PHE A 48 -0.25 9.60 -3.02
N LYS A 49 -1.36 10.33 -3.20
CA LYS A 49 -2.00 10.49 -4.50
C LYS A 49 -1.10 11.17 -5.52
N ALA A 50 -0.34 12.19 -5.13
CA ALA A 50 0.60 12.86 -6.04
C ALA A 50 1.77 11.96 -6.49
N SER A 51 2.17 11.00 -5.66
CA SER A 51 3.28 10.08 -5.96
C SER A 51 2.91 8.95 -6.93
N GLU A 52 1.62 8.62 -7.03
CA GLU A 52 1.12 7.38 -7.65
C GLU A 52 0.36 7.60 -8.96
N THR A 53 0.52 6.66 -9.90
CA THR A 53 -0.44 6.36 -10.95
C THR A 53 -0.92 4.92 -10.78
N PHE A 54 -2.11 4.75 -10.21
CA PHE A 54 -2.71 3.45 -9.96
C PHE A 54 -3.50 2.94 -11.17
N HIS A 55 -3.24 1.69 -11.55
CA HIS A 55 -3.94 0.98 -12.62
C HIS A 55 -4.83 -0.11 -12.00
N PRO A 56 -6.16 0.10 -11.92
CA PRO A 56 -7.07 -0.87 -11.31
C PRO A 56 -7.17 -2.14 -12.16
N ALA A 57 -7.45 -3.26 -11.50
CA ALA A 57 -7.77 -4.54 -12.13
C ALA A 57 -9.23 -4.93 -11.80
N GLU A 58 -9.94 -5.57 -12.72
CA GLU A 58 -11.36 -5.91 -12.55
C GLU A 58 -11.63 -6.80 -11.33
N TRP A 59 -10.70 -7.70 -11.00
CA TRP A 59 -10.82 -8.59 -9.85
C TRP A 59 -10.57 -7.88 -8.51
N HIS A 60 -9.95 -6.70 -8.53
CA HIS A 60 -9.55 -5.97 -7.33
C HIS A 60 -10.54 -4.85 -7.00
N GLN A 61 -11.27 -4.99 -5.91
CA GLN A 61 -12.19 -3.98 -5.39
C GLN A 61 -11.38 -2.79 -4.83
N SER A 62 -11.16 -1.78 -5.67
CA SER A 62 -10.26 -0.66 -5.39
C SER A 62 -11.06 0.60 -5.01
N ASP A 63 -10.74 1.26 -3.88
CA ASP A 63 -11.26 2.60 -3.57
C ASP A 63 -10.46 3.68 -4.32
N LEU A 64 -10.95 4.08 -5.49
CA LEU A 64 -10.30 5.11 -6.30
C LEU A 64 -10.24 6.50 -5.64
N THR A 65 -10.96 6.74 -4.53
CA THR A 65 -10.89 8.03 -3.83
C THR A 65 -9.55 8.25 -3.13
N VAL A 66 -8.84 7.17 -2.76
CA VAL A 66 -7.55 7.22 -2.08
C VAL A 66 -6.34 7.04 -3.01
N HIS A 67 -6.55 6.80 -4.31
CA HIS A 67 -5.46 6.57 -5.27
C HIS A 67 -5.12 7.78 -6.15
N GLY A 68 -3.86 7.85 -6.55
CA GLY A 68 -3.34 8.80 -7.53
C GLY A 68 -3.43 8.25 -8.96
N THR A 69 -3.55 9.12 -9.96
CA THR A 69 -3.64 8.72 -11.38
C THR A 69 -2.68 9.46 -12.30
N SER A 70 -1.73 10.22 -11.75
CA SER A 70 -0.83 11.08 -12.54
C SER A 70 0.59 11.18 -11.96
N GLY A 71 0.88 10.47 -10.87
CA GLY A 71 2.19 10.45 -10.25
C GLY A 71 3.20 9.55 -10.97
N PRO A 72 4.50 9.71 -10.68
CA PRO A 72 5.56 8.99 -11.38
C PRO A 72 5.66 7.49 -11.02
N LEU A 73 5.09 7.06 -9.88
CA LEU A 73 5.12 5.66 -9.46
C LEU A 73 3.90 4.92 -10.00
N HIS A 74 4.10 4.06 -10.98
CA HIS A 74 3.03 3.21 -11.51
C HIS A 74 2.81 1.99 -10.60
N THR A 75 1.57 1.78 -10.20
CA THR A 75 1.16 0.70 -9.30
C THR A 75 -0.04 -0.04 -9.89
N ALA A 76 -0.13 -1.34 -9.64
CA ALA A 76 -1.25 -2.16 -10.09
C ALA A 76 -1.39 -3.39 -9.19
N PRO A 77 -2.60 -3.88 -8.95
CA PRO A 77 -2.79 -5.22 -8.37
C PRO A 77 -2.13 -6.27 -9.25
N HIS A 78 -1.35 -7.17 -8.66
CA HIS A 78 -0.78 -8.31 -9.38
C HIS A 78 -1.80 -9.44 -9.45
N ASP A 79 -1.97 -10.06 -10.61
CA ASP A 79 -2.93 -11.15 -10.80
C ASP A 79 -2.76 -12.27 -9.75
N PRO A 80 -3.85 -12.74 -9.13
CA PRO A 80 -3.77 -13.78 -8.13
C PRO A 80 -3.29 -15.10 -8.75
N VAL A 81 -2.56 -15.86 -7.96
CA VAL A 81 -2.19 -17.25 -8.28
C VAL A 81 -3.10 -18.20 -7.51
N PRO A 82 -3.19 -19.49 -7.87
CA PRO A 82 -4.14 -20.41 -7.22
C PRO A 82 -4.03 -20.54 -5.69
N ILE A 83 -2.89 -20.19 -5.11
CA ILE A 83 -2.71 -20.18 -3.65
C ILE A 83 -3.29 -18.90 -2.99
N SER A 84 -3.40 -17.78 -3.72
CA SER A 84 -3.91 -16.52 -3.20
C SER A 84 -5.34 -16.65 -2.69
N GLU A 85 -6.22 -17.27 -3.48
CA GLU A 85 -7.62 -17.51 -3.11
C GLU A 85 -7.72 -18.42 -1.89
N LYS A 86 -6.95 -19.52 -1.87
CA LYS A 86 -6.93 -20.47 -0.74
C LYS A 86 -6.48 -19.82 0.57
N VAL A 87 -5.54 -18.88 0.48
CA VAL A 87 -5.08 -18.12 1.65
C VAL A 87 -6.17 -17.17 2.11
N LEU A 88 -6.84 -16.46 1.20
CA LEU A 88 -7.96 -15.59 1.53
C LEU A 88 -9.12 -16.36 2.19
N ASP A 89 -9.54 -17.47 1.60
CA ASP A 89 -10.60 -18.33 2.14
C ASP A 89 -10.26 -18.80 3.56
N SER A 90 -9.01 -19.21 3.79
CA SER A 90 -8.54 -19.64 5.11
C SER A 90 -8.64 -18.53 6.17
N PHE A 91 -8.36 -17.27 5.80
CA PHE A 91 -8.55 -16.13 6.70
C PHE A 91 -10.04 -15.89 7.00
N ILE A 92 -10.90 -15.96 5.98
CA ILE A 92 -12.35 -15.80 6.14
C ILE A 92 -12.92 -16.90 7.03
N ASP A 93 -12.55 -18.16 6.79
CA ASP A 93 -12.96 -19.32 7.60
C ASP A 93 -12.47 -19.23 9.04
N SER A 94 -11.34 -18.57 9.27
CA SER A 94 -10.80 -18.27 10.61
C SER A 94 -11.50 -17.09 11.30
N GLY A 95 -12.51 -16.48 10.66
CA GLY A 95 -13.32 -15.39 11.20
C GLY A 95 -12.80 -13.99 10.90
N PHE A 96 -11.81 -13.83 10.00
CA PHE A 96 -11.36 -12.51 9.57
C PHE A 96 -12.28 -11.95 8.49
N GLU A 97 -12.76 -10.72 8.69
CA GLU A 97 -13.54 -9.99 7.70
C GLU A 97 -12.66 -9.59 6.51
N TYR A 98 -13.08 -9.94 5.30
CA TYR A 98 -12.45 -9.40 4.09
C TYR A 98 -12.83 -7.92 3.94
N LYS A 99 -11.82 -7.06 3.94
CA LYS A 99 -11.96 -5.63 3.66
C LYS A 99 -11.21 -5.33 2.37
N PRO A 100 -11.92 -4.99 1.28
CA PRO A 100 -11.26 -4.41 0.12
C PRO A 100 -10.71 -3.02 0.48
N ASP A 101 -10.02 -2.40 -0.48
CA ASP A 101 -9.57 -1.01 -0.34
C ASP A 101 -10.73 -0.05 -0.05
#